data_AF-A0A6G3LQS6-F1
#
_entry.id   AF-A0A6G3LQS6-F1
#
_cell.length_a   1.000
_cell.length_b   1.000
_cell.length_c   1.000
_cell.angle_alpha   90.00
_cell.angle_beta   90.00
_cell.angle_gamma   90.00
#
_symmetry.space_group_name_H-M   'P 1'
#
loop_
_entity.id
_entity.type
_entity.pdbx_description
1 polymer ?
#
loop_
_entity_poly.entity_id
_entity_poly.type
_entity_poly.pdbx_seq_one_letter_code
_entity_poly.pdbx_strand_id
1 'polypeptide(L)'
;VSGLSRGASVAWGESSAVVYANSVLGLRTNREGGPLALMAAIAGRTYYYYMHADSERVPRSSYRLEAPEGYVIDPARAGVLGELLVARHRDRNPPMLMARLGVEEFKELAAAVGAAGDLPMVFVPGLTPERPPETVELKEVIDYREVERRLEELSLPGDVDVVYLGCPHASSTQVERLAAELSKRTPRPGRPTLLITASRHEEAKLSAEARRTLRLYGALLVRDTCLVVSPVRGGLKVVTDSYKAYFYLSRKGLKVGLEPLEEIVRRLAA
;
A
#
# COMPACT_ATOMS: atom_id res chain seq x y z
N VAL A 1 11.43 12.28 11.92
CA VAL A 1 11.28 13.72 11.61
C VAL A 1 10.39 14.32 12.68
N SER A 2 10.97 14.76 13.79
CA SER A 2 10.25 15.56 14.78
C SER A 2 10.08 16.96 14.21
N GLY A 3 8.84 17.43 14.02
CA GLY A 3 8.56 18.81 13.60
C GLY A 3 7.76 19.00 12.31
N LEU A 4 7.38 17.94 11.58
CA LEU A 4 6.42 18.08 10.49
C LEU A 4 4.99 18.16 11.05
N SER A 5 4.32 19.29 10.81
CA SER A 5 2.91 19.50 11.14
C SER A 5 2.04 19.40 9.90
N ARG A 6 0.74 19.22 10.10
CA ARG A 6 -0.26 19.35 9.03
C ARG A 6 -0.05 20.67 8.28
N GLY A 7 -0.12 20.61 6.97
CA GLY A 7 0.10 21.72 6.06
C GLY A 7 1.57 22.03 5.76
N ALA A 8 2.54 21.39 6.41
CA ALA A 8 3.94 21.58 6.08
C ALA A 8 4.22 21.17 4.63
N SER A 9 4.99 21.99 3.92
CA SER A 9 5.45 21.68 2.56
C SER A 9 6.72 20.85 2.62
N VAL A 10 6.71 19.71 1.94
CA VAL A 10 7.84 18.78 1.82
C VAL A 10 8.01 18.37 0.36
N ALA A 11 9.16 17.80 0.03
CA ALA A 11 9.45 17.24 -1.29
C ALA A 11 9.78 15.75 -1.14
N TRP A 12 8.86 14.87 -1.52
CA TRP A 12 9.03 13.43 -1.41
C TRP A 12 9.14 12.75 -2.77
N GLY A 13 10.18 11.93 -2.91
CA GLY A 13 10.50 11.21 -4.15
C GLY A 13 9.86 9.82 -4.28
N GLU A 14 9.19 9.34 -3.22
CA GLU A 14 8.60 8.00 -3.20
C GLU A 14 7.08 8.11 -3.44
N SER A 15 6.58 7.46 -4.50
CA SER A 15 5.22 7.66 -5.01
C SER A 15 4.12 7.31 -4.02
N SER A 16 4.26 6.19 -3.30
CA SER A 16 3.26 5.76 -2.31
C SER A 16 3.30 6.63 -1.06
N ALA A 17 4.50 7.07 -0.66
CA ALA A 17 4.67 8.00 0.44
C ALA A 17 4.03 9.36 0.13
N VAL A 18 4.16 9.86 -1.10
CA VAL A 18 3.52 11.12 -1.55
C VAL A 18 2.02 11.07 -1.35
N VAL A 19 1.36 10.00 -1.82
CA VAL A 19 -0.09 9.82 -1.65
C VAL A 19 -0.45 9.78 -0.16
N TYR A 20 0.28 9.00 0.64
CA TYR A 20 0.05 8.91 2.08
C TYR A 20 0.28 10.25 2.82
N ALA A 21 1.32 11.01 2.45
CA ALA A 21 1.62 12.32 3.03
C ALA A 21 0.46 13.29 2.81
N ASN A 22 0.00 13.41 1.57
CA ASN A 22 -1.07 14.33 1.23
C ASN A 22 -2.40 13.89 1.85
N SER A 23 -2.71 12.60 1.79
CA SER A 23 -4.02 12.08 2.15
C SER A 23 -4.22 11.77 3.62
N VAL A 24 -3.18 11.38 4.38
CA VAL A 24 -3.33 10.95 5.78
C VAL A 24 -2.61 11.90 6.74
N LEU A 25 -1.38 12.29 6.40
CA LEU A 25 -0.61 13.21 7.26
C LEU A 25 -1.03 14.68 7.06
N GLY A 26 -1.71 14.99 5.95
CA GLY A 26 -2.05 16.35 5.53
C GLY A 26 -0.82 17.20 5.27
N LEU A 27 0.30 16.58 4.88
CA LEU A 27 1.46 17.29 4.35
C LEU A 27 1.18 17.74 2.92
N ARG A 28 2.00 18.65 2.41
CA ARG A 28 1.91 19.14 1.03
C ARG A 28 3.16 18.74 0.27
N THR A 29 3.01 17.88 -0.73
CA THR A 29 4.11 17.44 -1.61
C THR A 29 3.56 17.06 -2.97
N ASN A 30 4.27 17.40 -4.04
CA ASN A 30 4.01 16.79 -5.33
C ASN A 30 4.68 15.42 -5.41
N ARG A 31 4.46 14.73 -6.53
CA ARG A 31 5.20 13.52 -6.91
C ARG A 31 6.56 13.94 -7.47
N GLU A 32 7.51 14.17 -6.58
CA GLU A 32 8.84 14.62 -6.97
C GLU A 32 9.70 13.47 -7.49
N GLY A 33 10.65 13.76 -8.37
CA GLY A 33 11.72 12.83 -8.69
C GLY A 33 12.76 12.77 -7.56
N GLY A 34 13.41 11.63 -7.36
CA GLY A 34 14.46 11.47 -6.34
C GLY A 34 15.53 12.58 -6.34
N PRO A 35 16.11 12.96 -7.50
CA PRO A 35 17.07 14.06 -7.57
C PRO A 35 16.49 15.40 -7.10
N LEU A 36 15.25 15.72 -7.48
CA LEU A 36 14.61 16.97 -7.09
C LEU A 36 14.28 17.00 -5.60
N ALA A 37 13.77 15.89 -5.04
CA ALA A 37 13.55 15.77 -3.59
C ALA A 37 14.85 15.97 -2.79
N LEU A 38 15.98 15.43 -3.27
CA LEU A 38 17.29 15.65 -2.66
C LEU A 38 17.72 17.11 -2.74
N MET A 39 17.59 17.76 -3.91
CA MET A 39 17.94 19.17 -4.07
C MET A 39 17.07 20.08 -3.21
N ALA A 40 15.78 19.78 -3.07
CA ALA A 40 14.88 20.50 -2.18
C ALA A 40 15.28 20.37 -0.71
N ALA A 41 15.75 19.18 -0.29
CA ALA A 41 16.28 18.96 1.04
C ALA A 41 17.56 19.78 1.30
N ILE A 42 18.47 19.85 0.32
CA ILE A 42 19.70 20.66 0.40
C ILE A 42 19.35 22.17 0.45
N ALA A 43 18.43 22.61 -0.39
CA ALA A 43 18.03 24.02 -0.48
C ALA A 43 17.12 24.48 0.66
N GLY A 44 16.54 23.56 1.44
CA GLY A 44 15.55 23.87 2.48
C GLY A 44 14.22 24.42 1.94
N ARG A 45 13.92 24.24 0.66
CA ARG A 45 12.72 24.75 -0.01
C ARG A 45 12.33 23.90 -1.22
N THR A 46 11.05 23.88 -1.55
CA THR A 46 10.50 23.23 -2.75
C THR A 46 9.62 24.19 -3.55
N TYR A 47 9.28 23.83 -4.78
CA TYR A 47 8.43 24.65 -5.64
C TYR A 47 6.99 24.70 -5.13
N TYR A 48 6.42 25.91 -5.09
CA TYR A 48 5.03 26.11 -4.69
C TYR A 48 4.10 25.97 -5.90
N TYR A 49 3.60 24.77 -6.15
CA TYR A 49 2.58 24.50 -7.17
C TYR A 49 1.76 23.27 -6.83
N TYR A 50 0.61 23.12 -7.50
CA TYR A 50 -0.26 21.94 -7.45
C TYR A 50 -0.58 21.50 -6.01
N MET A 51 -0.04 20.39 -5.49
CA MET A 51 -0.40 19.89 -4.15
C MET A 51 0.03 20.79 -3.00
N HIS A 52 0.83 21.83 -3.26
CA HIS A 52 1.13 22.89 -2.30
C HIS A 52 0.05 23.99 -2.24
N ALA A 53 -0.84 24.06 -3.21
CA ALA A 53 -1.94 25.03 -3.28
C ALA A 53 -3.26 24.39 -2.83
N ASP A 54 -3.95 25.01 -1.87
CA ASP A 54 -5.18 24.45 -1.28
C ASP A 54 -6.30 24.27 -2.31
N SER A 55 -6.41 25.18 -3.28
CA SER A 55 -7.42 25.09 -4.35
C SER A 55 -7.25 23.86 -5.26
N GLU A 56 -6.05 23.32 -5.36
CA GLU A 56 -5.76 22.16 -6.22
C GLU A 56 -6.01 20.83 -5.51
N ARG A 57 -6.12 20.84 -4.18
CA ARG A 57 -6.34 19.67 -3.32
C ARG A 57 -7.82 19.33 -3.14
N VAL A 58 -8.72 20.26 -3.48
CA VAL A 58 -10.17 20.05 -3.37
C VAL A 58 -10.63 19.04 -4.42
N PRO A 59 -11.25 17.91 -4.02
CA PRO A 59 -11.71 16.92 -4.98
C PRO A 59 -12.90 17.46 -5.77
N ARG A 60 -12.91 17.17 -7.08
CA ARG A 60 -14.00 17.56 -8.00
C ARG A 60 -14.87 16.41 -8.46
N SER A 61 -14.33 15.19 -8.36
CA SER A 61 -15.04 13.97 -8.70
C SER A 61 -14.90 12.96 -7.57
N SER A 62 -15.97 12.22 -7.35
CA SER A 62 -16.06 11.23 -6.28
C SER A 62 -16.42 9.86 -6.79
N TYR A 63 -15.93 8.86 -6.07
CA TYR A 63 -16.09 7.44 -6.33
C TYR A 63 -16.61 6.80 -5.06
N ARG A 64 -17.57 5.87 -5.17
CA ARG A 64 -18.11 5.16 -4.01
C ARG A 64 -17.90 3.67 -4.17
N LEU A 65 -17.32 3.02 -3.17
CA LEU A 65 -17.38 1.56 -3.10
C LEU A 65 -18.75 1.16 -2.54
N GLU A 66 -19.51 0.40 -3.31
CA GLU A 66 -20.75 -0.23 -2.87
C GLU A 66 -20.50 -1.69 -2.51
N ALA A 67 -20.78 -2.02 -1.25
CA ALA A 67 -20.52 -3.34 -0.69
C ALA A 67 -21.61 -3.72 0.33
N PRO A 68 -21.91 -5.02 0.49
CA PRO A 68 -22.84 -5.48 1.52
C PRO A 68 -22.31 -5.17 2.92
N GLU A 69 -23.22 -5.15 3.90
CA GLU A 69 -22.86 -5.00 5.29
C GLU A 69 -21.91 -6.14 5.73
N GLY A 70 -20.85 -5.77 6.45
CA GLY A 70 -19.81 -6.72 6.87
C GLY A 70 -18.73 -7.01 5.84
N TYR A 71 -18.78 -6.44 4.63
CA TYR A 71 -17.66 -6.54 3.68
C TYR A 71 -16.39 -5.89 4.26
N VAL A 72 -15.29 -6.65 4.30
CA VAL A 72 -14.01 -6.21 4.85
C VAL A 72 -13.03 -5.95 3.72
N ILE A 73 -12.47 -4.74 3.70
CA ILE A 73 -11.36 -4.39 2.82
C ILE A 73 -10.08 -4.69 3.60
N ASP A 74 -9.30 -5.65 3.10
CA ASP A 74 -7.96 -5.95 3.61
C ASP A 74 -6.88 -5.24 2.76
N PRO A 75 -5.59 -5.39 3.10
CA PRO A 75 -4.48 -4.80 2.32
C PRO A 75 -4.53 -5.10 0.81
N ALA A 76 -4.81 -6.35 0.42
CA ALA A 76 -4.83 -6.75 -0.99
C ALA A 76 -6.02 -6.13 -1.74
N ARG A 77 -7.22 -6.17 -1.13
CA ARG A 77 -8.43 -5.53 -1.66
C ARG A 77 -8.30 -4.01 -1.75
N ALA A 78 -7.65 -3.38 -0.78
CA ALA A 78 -7.37 -1.94 -0.81
C ALA A 78 -6.42 -1.58 -1.96
N GLY A 79 -5.41 -2.41 -2.21
CA GLY A 79 -4.53 -2.29 -3.36
C GLY A 79 -5.28 -2.39 -4.69
N VAL A 80 -6.16 -3.37 -4.85
CA VAL A 80 -7.03 -3.51 -6.05
C VAL A 80 -7.95 -2.30 -6.21
N LEU A 81 -8.59 -1.85 -5.14
CA LEU A 81 -9.44 -0.65 -5.16
C LEU A 81 -8.65 0.58 -5.61
N GLY A 82 -7.40 0.73 -5.14
CA GLY A 82 -6.49 1.78 -5.57
C GLY A 82 -6.15 1.71 -7.06
N GLU A 83 -5.91 0.52 -7.60
CA GLU A 83 -5.73 0.34 -9.05
C GLU A 83 -6.97 0.74 -9.84
N LEU A 84 -8.15 0.21 -9.48
CA LEU A 84 -9.39 0.52 -10.17
C LEU A 84 -9.66 2.03 -10.18
N LEU A 85 -9.39 2.70 -9.06
CA LEU A 85 -9.53 4.14 -8.92
C LEU A 85 -8.64 4.90 -9.91
N VAL A 86 -7.33 4.58 -10.00
CA VAL A 86 -6.45 5.27 -10.96
C VAL A 86 -6.75 4.91 -12.40
N ALA A 87 -7.25 3.71 -12.67
CA ALA A 87 -7.66 3.30 -14.00
C ALA A 87 -8.86 4.11 -14.49
N ARG A 88 -9.75 4.56 -13.60
CA ARG A 88 -11.00 5.29 -13.92
C ARG A 88 -10.87 6.81 -13.78
N HIS A 89 -9.99 7.28 -12.91
CA HIS A 89 -9.83 8.70 -12.66
C HIS A 89 -9.04 9.40 -13.78
N ARG A 90 -9.55 10.57 -14.19
CA ARG A 90 -9.01 11.36 -15.32
C ARG A 90 -8.94 12.85 -15.03
N ASP A 91 -9.38 13.29 -13.85
CA ASP A 91 -9.36 14.71 -13.51
C ASP A 91 -8.00 15.09 -12.95
N ARG A 92 -7.69 16.39 -13.02
CA ARG A 92 -6.44 16.92 -12.48
C ARG A 92 -6.45 17.01 -10.95
N ASN A 93 -7.62 17.27 -10.37
CA ASN A 93 -7.81 17.35 -8.92
C ASN A 93 -7.92 15.94 -8.33
N PRO A 94 -7.52 15.73 -7.06
CA PRO A 94 -7.58 14.41 -6.46
C PRO A 94 -9.02 13.88 -6.43
N PRO A 95 -9.23 12.55 -6.56
CA PRO A 95 -10.55 11.95 -6.40
C PRO A 95 -10.94 11.93 -4.92
N MET A 96 -12.24 12.06 -4.65
CA MET A 96 -12.81 11.68 -3.35
C MET A 96 -13.28 10.23 -3.39
N LEU A 97 -12.73 9.36 -2.55
CA LEU A 97 -13.15 7.97 -2.42
C LEU A 97 -13.99 7.78 -1.15
N MET A 98 -15.25 7.42 -1.34
CA MET A 98 -16.16 6.97 -0.28
C MET A 98 -16.02 5.46 -0.10
N ALA A 99 -15.13 5.06 0.80
CA ALA A 99 -14.93 3.67 1.22
C ALA A 99 -14.56 3.63 2.71
N ARG A 100 -14.91 2.54 3.41
CA ARG A 100 -14.50 2.33 4.82
C ARG A 100 -13.09 1.77 4.85
N LEU A 101 -12.11 2.63 5.07
CA LEU A 101 -10.69 2.27 5.10
C LEU A 101 -10.07 2.70 6.44
N GLY A 102 -9.22 1.84 7.00
CA GLY A 102 -8.28 2.23 8.05
C GLY A 102 -6.97 2.74 7.45
N VAL A 103 -6.04 3.10 8.33
CA VAL A 103 -4.72 3.63 7.94
C VAL A 103 -3.89 2.58 7.20
N GLU A 104 -3.98 1.31 7.61
CA GLU A 104 -3.24 0.21 6.98
C GLU A 104 -3.79 -0.13 5.59
N GLU A 105 -5.12 -0.16 5.43
CA GLU A 105 -5.76 -0.35 4.14
C GLU A 105 -5.45 0.83 3.21
N PHE A 106 -5.53 2.06 3.72
CA PHE A 106 -5.17 3.24 2.94
C PHE A 106 -3.69 3.23 2.52
N LYS A 107 -2.78 2.68 3.34
CA LYS A 107 -1.37 2.55 2.99
C LYS A 107 -1.19 1.68 1.73
N GLU A 108 -1.90 0.55 1.62
CA GLU A 108 -1.85 -0.27 0.40
C GLU A 108 -2.60 0.35 -0.78
N LEU A 109 -3.71 1.04 -0.54
CA LEU A 109 -4.38 1.81 -1.58
C LEU A 109 -3.45 2.88 -2.15
N ALA A 110 -2.79 3.65 -1.30
CA ALA A 110 -1.78 4.65 -1.67
C ALA A 110 -0.60 4.01 -2.42
N ALA A 111 -0.22 2.78 -2.05
CA ALA A 111 0.79 2.01 -2.75
C ALA A 111 0.38 1.68 -4.19
N ALA A 112 -0.84 1.20 -4.38
CA ALA A 112 -1.38 0.93 -5.71
C ALA A 112 -1.52 2.20 -6.55
N VAL A 113 -2.09 3.26 -5.98
CA VAL A 113 -2.24 4.57 -6.65
C VAL A 113 -0.88 5.11 -7.10
N GLY A 114 0.13 5.08 -6.22
CA GLY A 114 1.47 5.56 -6.53
C GLY A 114 2.24 4.67 -7.53
N ALA A 115 1.93 3.37 -7.59
CA ALA A 115 2.59 2.44 -8.50
C ALA A 115 1.96 2.42 -9.90
N ALA A 116 0.63 2.32 -9.98
CA ALA A 116 -0.13 2.17 -11.22
C ALA A 116 -0.63 3.48 -11.82
N GLY A 117 -0.64 4.57 -11.06
CA GLY A 117 -1.06 5.90 -11.52
C GLY A 117 -0.09 7.01 -11.13
N ASP A 118 -0.51 8.24 -11.39
CA ASP A 118 0.23 9.48 -11.17
C ASP A 118 -0.42 10.42 -10.13
N LEU A 119 -1.56 10.01 -9.55
CA LEU A 119 -2.27 10.82 -8.57
C LEU A 119 -1.42 11.03 -7.31
N PRO A 120 -1.24 12.28 -6.85
CA PRO A 120 -0.45 12.57 -5.67
C PRO A 120 -1.26 12.49 -4.36
N MET A 121 -2.58 12.34 -4.45
CA MET A 121 -3.51 12.40 -3.33
C MET A 121 -4.81 11.69 -3.70
N VAL A 122 -5.41 11.00 -2.72
CA VAL A 122 -6.79 10.53 -2.74
C VAL A 122 -7.47 11.07 -1.49
N PHE A 123 -8.58 11.80 -1.65
CA PHE A 123 -9.33 12.29 -0.51
C PHE A 123 -10.25 11.19 0.01
N VAL A 124 -10.13 10.78 1.27
CA VAL A 124 -11.01 9.79 1.91
C VAL A 124 -11.65 10.41 3.15
N PRO A 125 -12.97 10.67 3.16
CA PRO A 125 -13.64 11.23 4.34
C PRO A 125 -13.35 10.43 5.62
N GLY A 126 -12.95 11.11 6.70
CA GLY A 126 -12.59 10.50 7.97
C GLY A 126 -11.12 10.09 8.12
N LEU A 127 -10.40 9.86 7.01
CA LEU A 127 -8.95 9.70 7.01
C LEU A 127 -8.23 10.98 6.58
N THR A 128 -8.76 11.66 5.57
CA THR A 128 -8.17 12.88 5.06
C THR A 128 -8.40 14.04 6.01
N PRO A 129 -7.35 14.74 6.44
CA PRO A 129 -7.51 15.68 7.53
C PRO A 129 -8.17 17.02 7.14
N GLU A 130 -8.27 17.30 5.84
CA GLU A 130 -8.96 18.47 5.30
C GLU A 130 -10.47 18.32 5.39
N ARG A 131 -11.20 19.44 5.50
CA ARG A 131 -12.67 19.41 5.50
C ARG A 131 -13.15 18.94 4.12
N PRO A 132 -14.04 17.93 4.03
CA PRO A 132 -14.59 17.53 2.76
C PRO A 132 -15.37 18.69 2.14
N PRO A 133 -15.29 18.90 0.82
CA PRO A 133 -16.19 19.84 0.14
C PRO A 133 -17.65 19.43 0.33
N GLU A 134 -18.54 20.42 0.35
CA GLU A 134 -19.97 20.23 0.64
C GLU A 134 -20.69 19.43 -0.45
N THR A 135 -20.25 19.59 -1.70
CA THR A 135 -20.74 18.82 -2.84
C THR A 135 -19.56 18.42 -3.74
N VAL A 136 -19.58 17.17 -4.19
CA VAL A 136 -18.67 16.62 -5.20
C VAL A 136 -19.51 15.77 -6.13
N GLU A 137 -19.27 15.88 -7.43
CA GLU A 137 -19.94 15.04 -8.41
C GLU A 137 -19.65 13.56 -8.14
N LEU A 138 -20.68 12.72 -8.06
CA LEU A 138 -20.51 11.27 -8.05
C LEU A 138 -20.23 10.82 -9.49
N LYS A 139 -18.97 10.51 -9.75
CA LYS A 139 -18.50 10.09 -11.08
C LYS A 139 -18.80 8.62 -11.32
N GLU A 140 -18.59 7.78 -10.32
CA GLU A 140 -18.76 6.33 -10.48
C GLU A 140 -19.02 5.62 -9.15
N VAL A 141 -19.77 4.52 -9.23
CA VAL A 141 -19.91 3.53 -8.16
C VAL A 141 -19.11 2.29 -8.55
N ILE A 142 -18.23 1.85 -7.66
CA ILE A 142 -17.42 0.64 -7.80
C ILE A 142 -18.14 -0.47 -7.02
N ASP A 143 -18.62 -1.51 -7.69
CA ASP A 143 -19.21 -2.67 -7.00
C ASP A 143 -18.07 -3.52 -6.40
N TYR A 144 -18.19 -3.92 -5.14
CA TYR A 144 -17.20 -4.79 -4.47
C TYR A 144 -16.88 -6.06 -5.27
N ARG A 145 -17.81 -6.59 -6.06
CA ARG A 145 -17.59 -7.75 -6.93
C ARG A 145 -16.54 -7.48 -8.00
N GLU A 146 -16.37 -6.24 -8.43
CA GLU A 146 -15.30 -5.86 -9.34
C GLU A 146 -13.93 -5.97 -8.66
N VAL A 147 -13.85 -5.59 -7.38
CA VAL A 147 -12.65 -5.75 -6.55
C VAL A 147 -12.32 -7.23 -6.39
N GLU A 148 -13.31 -8.06 -6.05
CA GLU A 148 -13.10 -9.52 -5.88
C GLU A 148 -12.67 -10.19 -7.19
N ARG A 149 -13.36 -9.90 -8.31
CA ARG A 149 -13.00 -10.45 -9.63
C ARG A 149 -11.58 -10.05 -10.00
N ARG A 150 -11.22 -8.79 -9.80
CA ARG A 150 -9.88 -8.30 -10.11
C ARG A 150 -8.82 -8.94 -9.20
N LEU A 151 -9.12 -9.16 -7.91
CA LEU A 151 -8.21 -9.87 -7.02
C LEU A 151 -7.99 -11.33 -7.45
N GLU A 152 -9.05 -12.01 -7.88
CA GLU A 152 -8.97 -13.37 -8.41
C GLU A 152 -8.11 -13.45 -9.68
N GLU A 153 -8.29 -12.50 -10.62
CA GLU A 153 -7.44 -12.38 -11.82
C GLU A 153 -5.95 -12.17 -11.51
N LEU A 154 -5.65 -11.49 -10.40
CA LEU A 154 -4.29 -11.18 -9.96
C LEU A 154 -3.67 -12.27 -9.08
N SER A 155 -4.43 -13.29 -8.70
CA SER A 155 -3.95 -14.40 -7.88
C SER A 155 -3.00 -15.32 -8.66
N LEU A 156 -2.18 -16.10 -7.94
CA LEU A 156 -1.23 -17.03 -8.58
C LEU A 156 -1.56 -18.49 -8.25
N PRO A 157 -2.11 -19.27 -9.19
CA PRO A 157 -2.44 -20.66 -8.92
C PRO A 157 -1.19 -21.55 -8.78
N GLY A 158 -1.32 -22.61 -7.98
CA GLY A 158 -0.30 -23.64 -7.81
C GLY A 158 0.82 -23.28 -6.82
N ASP A 159 1.97 -23.95 -6.98
CA ASP A 159 3.12 -23.81 -6.09
C ASP A 159 3.78 -22.44 -6.22
N VAL A 160 4.26 -21.94 -5.07
CA VAL A 160 4.88 -20.61 -4.89
C VAL A 160 6.24 -20.80 -4.23
N ASP A 161 7.24 -20.04 -4.66
CA ASP A 161 8.60 -20.12 -4.11
C ASP A 161 8.78 -19.19 -2.90
N VAL A 162 8.18 -17.99 -2.98
CA VAL A 162 8.35 -16.92 -1.97
C VAL A 162 7.01 -16.25 -1.67
N VAL A 163 6.70 -16.09 -0.39
CA VAL A 163 5.73 -15.11 0.09
C VAL A 163 6.51 -13.85 0.46
N TYR A 164 6.24 -12.74 -0.22
CA TYR A 164 6.89 -11.45 0.03
C TYR A 164 5.89 -10.43 0.57
N LEU A 165 6.17 -9.88 1.75
CA LEU A 165 5.37 -8.84 2.39
C LEU A 165 6.22 -7.58 2.66
N GLY A 166 5.59 -6.42 2.57
CA GLY A 166 6.21 -5.15 2.94
C GLY A 166 6.71 -4.29 1.77
N CYS A 167 5.88 -4.05 0.76
CA CYS A 167 6.16 -3.06 -0.29
C CYS A 167 4.97 -2.11 -0.54
N PRO A 168 4.56 -1.24 0.41
CA PRO A 168 5.46 -0.49 1.31
C PRO A 168 5.86 -1.29 2.55
N HIS A 169 6.96 -0.91 3.20
CA HIS A 169 7.49 -1.64 4.35
C HIS A 169 6.39 -2.00 5.36
N ALA A 170 6.42 -3.26 5.78
CA ALA A 170 5.42 -3.82 6.67
C ALA A 170 5.44 -3.05 8.00
N SER A 171 4.25 -2.69 8.49
CA SER A 171 4.10 -2.14 9.83
C SER A 171 4.19 -3.25 10.87
N SER A 172 4.47 -2.89 12.12
CA SER A 172 4.42 -3.85 13.21
C SER A 172 3.04 -4.50 13.31
N THR A 173 1.97 -3.74 13.09
CA THR A 173 0.58 -4.23 13.11
C THR A 173 0.35 -5.34 12.08
N GLN A 174 0.80 -5.15 10.84
CA GLN A 174 0.67 -6.19 9.79
C GLN A 174 1.43 -7.46 10.17
N VAL A 175 2.66 -7.32 10.67
CA VAL A 175 3.51 -8.45 11.04
C VAL A 175 2.97 -9.19 12.27
N GLU A 176 2.46 -8.47 13.28
CA GLU A 176 1.79 -9.06 14.44
C GLU A 176 0.54 -9.84 14.02
N ARG A 177 -0.29 -9.29 13.12
CA ARG A 177 -1.50 -9.96 12.62
C ARG A 177 -1.15 -11.26 11.90
N LEU A 178 -0.15 -11.24 11.01
CA LEU A 178 0.35 -12.45 10.37
C LEU A 178 0.83 -13.46 11.41
N ALA A 179 1.65 -13.04 12.36
CA ALA A 179 2.19 -13.95 13.37
C ALA A 179 1.08 -14.54 14.27
N ALA A 180 0.04 -13.77 14.59
CA ALA A 180 -1.10 -14.25 15.35
C ALA A 180 -1.93 -15.30 14.58
N GLU A 181 -2.08 -15.17 13.27
CA GLU A 181 -2.75 -16.22 12.47
C GLU A 181 -1.88 -17.47 12.30
N LEU A 182 -0.57 -17.29 12.13
CA LEU A 182 0.38 -18.38 12.02
C LEU A 182 0.57 -19.14 13.35
N SER A 183 0.45 -18.48 14.51
CA SER A 183 0.63 -19.12 15.83
C SER A 183 -0.46 -20.15 16.15
N LYS A 184 -1.62 -20.04 15.49
CA LYS A 184 -2.74 -20.98 15.61
C LYS A 184 -2.53 -22.27 14.81
N ARG A 185 -1.46 -22.36 14.02
CA ARG A 185 -1.22 -23.41 13.02
C ARG A 185 0.23 -23.90 13.05
N THR A 186 0.52 -24.96 12.31
CA THR A 186 1.87 -25.51 12.20
C THR A 186 2.51 -25.19 10.86
N PRO A 187 3.83 -24.96 10.77
CA PRO A 187 4.49 -24.75 9.48
C PRO A 187 4.31 -25.94 8.55
N ARG A 188 3.85 -25.68 7.32
CA ARG A 188 3.67 -26.73 6.30
C ARG A 188 5.04 -27.20 5.76
N PRO A 189 5.28 -28.52 5.59
CA PRO A 189 6.45 -29.02 4.89
C PRO A 189 6.51 -28.52 3.44
N GLY A 190 7.68 -28.07 2.99
CA GLY A 190 7.85 -27.55 1.62
C GLY A 190 7.16 -26.22 1.34
N ARG A 191 6.73 -25.48 2.38
CA ARG A 191 6.15 -24.13 2.23
C ARG A 191 7.09 -23.16 1.50
N PRO A 192 6.55 -22.10 0.86
CA PRO A 192 7.35 -21.00 0.34
C PRO A 192 8.21 -20.33 1.44
N THR A 193 9.29 -19.69 1.00
CA THR A 193 10.09 -18.80 1.85
C THR A 193 9.24 -17.60 2.24
N LEU A 194 9.11 -17.32 3.54
CA LEU A 194 8.46 -16.11 4.03
C LEU A 194 9.50 -15.00 4.14
N LEU A 195 9.36 -13.95 3.33
CA LEU A 195 10.24 -12.80 3.28
C LEU A 195 9.45 -11.54 3.63
N ILE A 196 9.89 -10.80 4.63
CA ILE A 196 9.22 -9.60 5.11
C ILE A 196 10.23 -8.46 5.10
N THR A 197 9.89 -7.34 4.46
CA THR A 197 10.65 -6.10 4.59
C THR A 197 9.94 -5.11 5.50
N ALA A 198 10.65 -4.65 6.54
CA ALA A 198 10.14 -3.67 7.50
C ALA A 198 11.21 -2.62 7.82
N SER A 199 10.82 -1.49 8.40
CA SER A 199 11.80 -0.56 8.96
C SER A 199 12.36 -1.11 10.28
N ARG A 200 13.57 -0.68 10.67
CA ARG A 200 14.12 -1.04 11.99
C ARG A 200 13.21 -0.64 13.15
N HIS A 201 12.46 0.45 12.98
CA HIS A 201 11.55 0.99 13.98
C HIS A 201 10.30 0.11 14.14
N GLU A 202 9.70 -0.30 13.03
CA GLU A 202 8.56 -1.21 13.03
C GLU A 202 8.95 -2.60 13.54
N GLU A 203 10.11 -3.12 13.12
CA GLU A 203 10.61 -4.37 13.67
C GLU A 203 10.84 -4.30 15.18
N ALA A 204 11.38 -3.18 15.70
CA ALA A 204 11.66 -3.06 17.13
C ALA A 204 10.40 -3.17 18.01
N LYS A 205 9.23 -2.83 17.46
CA LYS A 205 7.93 -2.93 18.14
C LYS A 205 7.37 -4.34 18.22
N LEU A 206 7.93 -5.30 17.46
CA LEU A 206 7.42 -6.67 17.44
C LEU A 206 7.58 -7.36 18.80
N SER A 207 6.48 -7.96 19.25
CA SER A 207 6.33 -8.77 20.45
C SER A 207 7.26 -9.99 20.43
N ALA A 208 7.59 -10.50 21.61
CA ALA A 208 8.38 -11.72 21.74
C ALA A 208 7.66 -12.93 21.12
N GLU A 209 6.33 -12.97 21.22
CA GLU A 209 5.48 -14.00 20.62
C GLU A 209 5.54 -13.95 19.09
N ALA A 210 5.35 -12.78 18.49
CA ALA A 210 5.45 -12.64 17.04
C ALA A 210 6.83 -13.06 16.52
N ARG A 211 7.90 -12.62 17.19
CA ARG A 211 9.28 -13.03 16.84
C ARG A 211 9.48 -14.55 16.94
N ARG A 212 8.91 -15.20 17.96
CA ARG A 212 8.98 -16.66 18.13
C ARG A 212 8.24 -17.37 17.00
N THR A 213 7.04 -16.94 16.68
CA THR A 213 6.24 -17.52 15.58
C THR A 213 6.95 -17.33 14.24
N LEU A 214 7.42 -16.12 13.92
CA LEU A 214 8.16 -15.87 12.68
C LEU A 214 9.42 -16.74 12.57
N ARG A 215 10.16 -16.95 13.68
CA ARG A 215 11.30 -17.87 13.71
C ARG A 215 10.90 -19.31 13.45
N LEU A 216 9.79 -19.77 14.03
CA LEU A 216 9.24 -21.12 13.78
C LEU A 216 8.88 -21.31 12.30
N TYR A 217 8.34 -20.27 11.67
CA TYR A 217 8.07 -20.22 10.23
C TYR A 217 9.29 -19.78 9.40
N GLY A 218 10.51 -19.84 9.95
CA GLY A 218 11.75 -19.53 9.24
C GLY A 218 11.70 -18.23 8.42
N ALA A 219 11.00 -17.21 8.93
CA ALA A 219 10.78 -15.96 8.22
C ALA A 219 12.09 -15.19 8.11
N LEU A 220 12.35 -14.66 6.92
CA LEU A 220 13.46 -13.75 6.65
C LEU A 220 12.94 -12.32 6.82
N LEU A 221 13.37 -11.65 7.88
CA LEU A 221 13.04 -10.24 8.12
C LEU A 221 14.20 -9.37 7.67
N VAL A 222 13.96 -8.49 6.70
CA VAL A 222 14.98 -7.63 6.10
C VAL A 222 14.66 -6.17 6.39
N ARG A 223 15.64 -5.44 6.92
CA ARG A 223 15.47 -4.07 7.41
C ARG A 223 15.83 -3.02 6.38
N ASP A 224 15.05 -1.93 6.35
CA ASP A 224 15.40 -0.64 5.72
C ASP A 224 15.85 -0.72 4.25
N THR A 225 15.38 -1.73 3.50
CA THR A 225 15.73 -1.93 2.09
C THR A 225 14.51 -2.29 1.26
N CYS A 226 14.54 -1.92 -0.02
CA CYS A 226 13.47 -2.20 -0.96
C CYS A 226 13.90 -3.32 -1.91
N LEU A 227 13.19 -4.44 -1.93
CA LEU A 227 13.51 -5.56 -2.83
C LEU A 227 13.26 -5.21 -4.30
N VAL A 228 12.37 -4.24 -4.57
CA VAL A 228 12.14 -3.76 -5.93
C VAL A 228 13.42 -3.16 -6.53
N VAL A 229 14.31 -2.55 -5.76
CA VAL A 229 15.59 -2.03 -6.32
C VAL A 229 16.72 -3.05 -6.28
N SER A 230 16.48 -4.24 -5.71
CA SER A 230 17.48 -5.31 -5.65
C SER A 230 17.59 -6.05 -6.99
N PRO A 231 18.76 -6.67 -7.28
CA PRO A 231 18.90 -7.56 -8.42
C PRO A 231 18.13 -8.86 -8.15
N VAL A 232 16.91 -8.94 -8.66
CA VAL A 232 16.07 -10.15 -8.53
C VAL A 232 16.26 -11.02 -9.76
N ARG A 233 16.53 -12.30 -9.56
CA ARG A 233 16.59 -13.29 -10.65
C ARG A 233 15.17 -13.59 -11.14
N GLY A 234 14.97 -13.65 -12.45
CA GLY A 234 13.70 -14.06 -13.04
C GLY A 234 13.34 -15.51 -12.75
N GLY A 235 12.10 -15.90 -13.02
CA GLY A 235 11.63 -17.28 -12.92
C GLY A 235 11.06 -17.70 -11.56
N LEU A 236 11.22 -16.89 -10.51
CA LEU A 236 10.56 -17.11 -9.21
C LEU A 236 9.06 -16.80 -9.29
N LYS A 237 8.28 -17.62 -8.59
CA LYS A 237 6.86 -17.43 -8.30
C LYS A 237 6.70 -16.80 -6.92
N VAL A 238 6.12 -15.62 -6.86
CA VAL A 238 5.98 -14.82 -5.64
C VAL A 238 4.52 -14.56 -5.35
N VAL A 239 4.11 -14.64 -4.08
CA VAL A 239 2.81 -14.14 -3.62
C VAL A 239 3.04 -13.00 -2.64
N THR A 240 2.19 -11.98 -2.70
CA THR A 240 2.24 -10.79 -1.84
C THR A 240 0.82 -10.30 -1.53
N ASP A 241 0.64 -9.58 -0.44
CA ASP A 241 -0.59 -8.84 -0.13
C ASP A 241 -0.53 -7.37 -0.60
N SER A 242 0.58 -6.97 -1.23
CA SER A 242 0.80 -5.60 -1.66
C SER A 242 0.75 -5.46 -3.18
N TYR A 243 -0.19 -4.64 -3.67
CA TYR A 243 -0.33 -4.37 -5.11
C TYR A 243 0.95 -3.76 -5.69
N LYS A 244 1.67 -2.94 -4.92
CA LYS A 244 2.91 -2.32 -5.40
C LYS A 244 4.05 -3.33 -5.55
N ALA A 245 4.17 -4.31 -4.64
CA ALA A 245 5.06 -5.46 -4.86
C ALA A 245 4.65 -6.22 -6.13
N TYR A 246 3.36 -6.56 -6.28
CA TYR A 246 2.84 -7.21 -7.48
C TYR A 246 3.23 -6.45 -8.75
N PHE A 247 2.97 -5.14 -8.79
CA PHE A 247 3.18 -4.29 -9.96
C PHE A 247 4.64 -4.24 -10.41
N TYR A 248 5.57 -4.02 -9.47
CA TYR A 248 6.99 -3.85 -9.79
C TYR A 248 7.72 -5.17 -10.00
N LEU A 249 7.44 -6.19 -9.19
CA LEU A 249 8.10 -7.50 -9.32
C LEU A 249 7.66 -8.21 -10.62
N SER A 250 6.39 -8.09 -11.01
CA SER A 250 5.92 -8.62 -12.31
C SER A 250 6.68 -8.00 -13.49
N ARG A 251 6.94 -6.69 -13.43
CA ARG A 251 7.73 -5.97 -14.45
C ARG A 251 9.22 -6.32 -14.44
N LYS A 252 9.70 -6.99 -13.40
CA LYS A 252 11.06 -7.53 -13.29
C LYS A 252 11.18 -8.97 -13.80
N GLY A 253 10.11 -9.52 -14.40
CA GLY A 253 10.12 -10.86 -14.99
C GLY A 253 9.85 -11.99 -14.01
N LEU A 254 9.26 -11.68 -12.84
CA LEU A 254 8.77 -12.67 -11.89
C LEU A 254 7.30 -12.99 -12.17
N LYS A 255 6.86 -14.20 -11.79
CA LYS A 255 5.43 -14.54 -11.76
C LYS A 255 4.91 -14.15 -10.40
N VAL A 256 4.02 -13.17 -10.31
CA VAL A 256 3.58 -12.63 -9.02
C VAL A 256 2.08 -12.74 -8.88
N GLY A 257 1.63 -13.17 -7.71
CA GLY A 257 0.23 -13.18 -7.30
C GLY A 257 -0.04 -12.16 -6.21
N LEU A 258 -1.21 -11.51 -6.27
CA LEU A 258 -1.75 -10.69 -5.20
C LEU A 258 -2.79 -11.51 -4.43
N GLU A 259 -2.61 -11.70 -3.12
CA GLU A 259 -3.48 -12.53 -2.31
C GLU A 259 -3.75 -11.92 -0.93
N PRO A 260 -4.94 -12.15 -0.37
CA PRO A 260 -5.26 -11.70 0.98
C PRO A 260 -4.51 -12.55 2.02
N LEU A 261 -4.44 -12.02 3.25
CA LEU A 261 -3.69 -12.63 4.36
C LEU A 261 -4.11 -14.08 4.62
N GLU A 262 -5.41 -14.38 4.48
CA GLU A 262 -5.96 -15.71 4.73
C GLU A 262 -5.38 -16.76 3.78
N GLU A 263 -5.21 -16.42 2.50
CA GLU A 263 -4.60 -17.33 1.51
C GLU A 263 -3.09 -17.44 1.74
N ILE A 264 -2.41 -16.34 2.07
CA ILE A 264 -0.99 -16.35 2.46
C ILE A 264 -0.74 -17.30 3.64
N VAL A 265 -1.60 -17.25 4.67
CA VAL A 265 -1.52 -18.16 5.82
C VAL A 265 -1.71 -19.62 5.38
N ARG A 266 -2.65 -19.92 4.48
CA ARG A 266 -2.86 -21.27 3.93
C ARG A 266 -1.66 -21.78 3.12
N ARG A 267 -0.89 -20.89 2.49
CA ARG A 267 0.35 -21.28 1.79
C ARG A 267 1.47 -21.66 2.75
N LEU A 268 1.51 -21.00 3.91
CA LEU A 268 2.61 -21.14 4.88
C LEU A 268 2.37 -22.24 5.92
N ALA A 269 1.10 -22.50 6.26
CA ALA A 269 0.72 -23.31 7.39
C ALA A 269 -0.22 -24.46 7.02
N ALA A 270 -0.10 -25.57 7.77
CA ALA A 270 -1.05 -26.67 7.81
C ALA A 270 -2.01 -26.48 8.99
#